data_AF-A0A6V8KVF9-F1
#
_entry.id   AF-A0A6V8KVF9-F1
#
_cell.length_a   1.000
_cell.length_b   1.000
_cell.length_c   1.000
_cell.angle_alpha   90.00
_cell.angle_beta   90.00
_cell.angle_gamma   90.00
#
_symmetry.space_group_name_H-M   'P 1'
#
loop_
_entity.id
_entity.type
_entity.pdbx_description
1 polymer ?
#
loop_
_entity_poly.entity_id
_entity_poly.type
_entity_poly.pdbx_seq_one_letter_code
_entity_poly.pdbx_strand_id
1 'polypeptide(L)' 'MCVLGAFQVSAAGDVANWHTGNPDAIPAVGGAMDLAIGAKQVWVMMTLFANDGSPKLVPTCTYPSLAWAR' A
#
# COMPACT_ATOMS: atom_id res chain seq x y z
N MET A 1 1.51 16.55 3.60
CA MET A 1 1.88 15.73 2.44
C MET A 1 2.75 14.60 2.97
N CYS A 2 2.45 13.36 2.62
CA CYS A 2 3.32 12.22 2.90
C CYS A 2 3.59 11.45 1.61
N VAL A 3 4.75 10.81 1.55
CA VAL A 3 5.16 9.94 0.45
C VAL A 3 5.42 8.57 1.05
N LEU A 4 4.78 7.54 0.48
CA LEU A 4 4.85 6.17 0.99
C LEU A 4 5.27 5.21 -0.13
N GLY A 5 5.93 4.11 0.26
CA GLY A 5 6.02 2.93 -0.58
C GLY A 5 4.76 2.07 -0.45
N ALA A 6 4.54 1.18 -1.41
CA ALA A 6 3.46 0.20 -1.38
C ALA A 6 3.85 -1.12 -2.05
N PHE A 7 3.21 -2.19 -1.62
CA PHE A 7 3.25 -3.50 -2.28
C PHE A 7 2.22 -3.55 -3.42
N GLN A 8 1.02 -3.01 -3.19
CA GLN A 8 -0.02 -2.84 -4.20
C GLN A 8 -0.73 -1.49 -4.05
N VAL A 9 -1.19 -0.94 -5.17
CA VAL A 9 -2.13 0.18 -5.23
C VAL A 9 -3.28 -0.20 -6.14
N SER A 10 -4.52 0.05 -5.69
CA SER A 10 -5.69 -0.15 -6.52
C SER A 10 -5.98 1.04 -7.44
N ALA A 11 -6.66 0.82 -8.55
CA ALA A 11 -7.16 1.92 -9.39
C ALA A 11 -8.13 2.86 -8.66
N ALA A 12 -8.74 2.40 -7.55
CA ALA A 12 -9.60 3.21 -6.68
C ALA A 12 -8.81 4.02 -5.63
N GLY A 13 -7.50 3.79 -5.50
CA GLY A 13 -6.62 4.49 -4.56
C GLY A 13 -6.35 3.74 -3.26
N ASP A 14 -6.77 2.48 -3.12
CA ASP A 14 -6.43 1.65 -1.95
C ASP A 14 -4.93 1.38 -1.94
N VAL A 15 -4.32 1.43 -0.76
CA VAL A 15 -2.87 1.25 -0.61
C VAL A 15 -2.59 0.07 0.31
N ALA A 16 -1.92 -0.96 -0.22
CA ALA A 16 -1.42 -2.09 0.56
C ALA A 16 0.08 -1.93 0.80
N ASN A 17 0.47 -1.60 2.03
CA ASN A 17 1.87 -1.30 2.37
C ASN A 17 2.36 -1.87 3.70
N TRP A 18 1.54 -2.62 4.43
CA TRP A 18 1.85 -3.03 5.81
C TRP A 18 1.94 -4.55 6.02
N HIS A 19 1.34 -5.37 5.15
CA HIS A 19 1.44 -6.83 5.20
C HIS A 19 1.15 -7.46 3.82
N THR A 20 1.70 -8.65 3.57
CA THR A 20 1.56 -9.38 2.28
C THR A 20 0.65 -10.62 2.39
N GLY A 21 0.01 -10.84 3.54
CA GLY A 21 -0.83 -12.00 3.83
C GLY A 21 -0.05 -13.27 4.23
N ASN A 22 1.29 -13.25 4.19
CA ASN A 22 2.10 -14.39 4.63
C ASN A 22 2.05 -14.53 6.17
N PRO A 23 1.65 -15.70 6.73
CA PRO A 23 1.58 -15.94 8.17
C PRO A 23 2.89 -15.70 8.91
N ASP A 24 4.03 -15.96 8.25
CA ASP A 24 5.36 -15.83 8.84
C ASP A 24 5.94 -14.42 8.65
N ALA A 25 5.28 -13.57 7.87
CA ALA A 25 5.71 -12.19 7.69
C ALA A 25 5.26 -11.34 8.88
N ILE A 26 6.24 -10.74 9.58
CA ILE A 26 5.98 -9.77 10.63
C ILE A 26 5.31 -8.54 9.99
N PRO A 27 4.09 -8.18 10.41
CA PRO A 27 3.42 -6.98 9.90
C PRO A 27 4.26 -5.74 10.15
N ALA A 28 4.47 -4.94 9.10
CA ALA A 28 5.03 -3.60 9.19
C ALA A 28 3.94 -2.60 9.59
N VAL A 29 3.20 -2.91 10.66
CA VAL A 29 2.19 -2.02 11.24
C VAL A 29 2.95 -0.95 12.02
N GLY A 30 2.76 0.32 11.67
CA GLY A 30 3.49 1.42 12.29
C GLY A 30 3.22 2.77 11.63
N GLY A 31 4.10 3.74 11.91
CA GLY A 31 3.87 5.18 11.62
C GLY A 31 3.59 5.55 10.16
N ALA A 32 3.82 4.67 9.18
CA ALA A 32 3.39 4.89 7.80
C ALA A 32 1.86 5.02 7.68
N MET A 33 1.08 4.24 8.43
CA MET A 33 -0.38 4.35 8.47
C MET A 33 -0.82 5.65 9.13
N ASP A 34 -0.21 6.03 10.26
CA ASP A 34 -0.51 7.29 10.95
C ASP A 34 -0.18 8.50 10.08
N LEU A 35 0.97 8.47 9.39
CA LEU A 35 1.37 9.48 8.41
C LEU A 35 0.39 9.58 7.25
N ALA A 36 -0.15 8.45 6.79
CA ALA A 36 -1.13 8.42 5.73
C ALA A 36 -2.45 9.08 6.17
N ILE A 37 -2.96 8.69 7.34
CA ILE A 37 -4.24 9.18 7.88
C ILE A 37 -4.17 10.67 8.21
N GLY A 38 -3.05 11.13 8.77
CA GLY A 38 -2.88 12.54 9.14
C GLY A 38 -2.55 13.48 7.97
N ALA A 39 -2.25 12.95 6.78
CA ALA A 39 -1.83 13.77 5.65
C ALA A 39 -3.00 14.20 4.77
N LYS A 40 -3.09 15.51 4.49
CA LYS A 40 -4.02 16.06 3.47
C LYS A 40 -3.84 15.46 2.07
N GLN A 41 -2.65 14.96 1.77
CA GLN A 41 -2.28 14.38 0.48
C GLN A 41 -1.28 13.26 0.71
N VAL A 42 -1.57 12.10 0.13
CA VAL A 42 -0.75 10.90 0.15
C VAL A 42 -0.26 10.62 -1.27
N TRP A 43 1.04 10.49 -1.44
CA TRP A 43 1.67 10.11 -2.71
C TRP A 43 2.32 8.74 -2.55
N VAL A 44 2.12 7.86 -3.52
CA VAL A 44 2.78 6.55 -3.53
C VAL A 44 3.90 6.56 -4.57
N MET A 45 5.11 6.17 -4.15
CA MET A 45 6.23 5.91 -5.04
C MET A 45 6.60 4.43 -4.98
N MET A 46 6.51 3.77 -6.13
CA MET A 46 6.87 2.38 -6.28
C MET A 46 7.28 2.07 -7.72
N THR A 47 8.00 0.97 -7.91
CA THR A 47 8.13 0.35 -9.24
C THR A 47 6.78 -0.15 -9.72
N LEU A 48 6.55 -0.18 -11.04
CA LEU A 48 5.29 -0.72 -11.58
C LEU A 48 5.16 -2.23 -11.37
N PHE A 49 6.29 -2.95 -11.40
CA PHE A 49 6.37 -4.40 -11.24
C PHE A 49 7.17 -4.78 -9.98
N ALA A 50 6.83 -5.92 -9.38
CA ALA A 50 7.64 -6.59 -8.38
C ALA A 50 8.77 -7.41 -9.03
N ASN A 51 9.66 -7.97 -8.21
CA ASN A 51 10.82 -8.73 -8.69
C ASN A 51 10.43 -10.01 -9.44
N ASP A 52 9.25 -10.55 -9.16
CA ASP A 52 8.67 -11.72 -9.86
C ASP A 52 7.90 -11.33 -11.14
N GLY A 53 7.89 -10.03 -11.50
CA GLY A 53 7.17 -9.50 -12.65
C GLY A 53 5.68 -9.23 -12.43
N SER A 54 5.14 -9.50 -11.23
CA SER A 54 3.74 -9.19 -10.93
C SER A 54 3.47 -7.67 -10.91
N PRO A 55 2.32 -7.20 -11.42
CA PRO A 55 1.99 -5.78 -11.40
C PRO A 55 1.62 -5.32 -9.98
N LYS A 56 2.14 -4.17 -9.57
CA LYS A 56 1.79 -3.53 -8.30
C LYS A 56 0.60 -2.57 -8.41
N LEU A 57 0.30 -2.09 -9.61
CA LEU A 57 -0.96 -1.39 -9.90
C LEU A 57 -2.01 -2.42 -10.30
N VAL A 58 -3.06 -2.57 -9.49
CA VAL A 58 -4.06 -3.63 -9.63
C VAL A 58 -5.47 -3.06 -9.66
N PRO A 59 -6.47 -3.78 -10.20
CA PRO A 59 -7.88 -3.35 -10.08
C PRO A 59 -8.36 -3.31 -8.64
N THR A 60 -7.90 -4.25 -7.81
CA THR A 60 -8.25 -4.37 -6.38
C THR A 60 -7.05 -4.97 -5.64
N CYS A 61 -6.71 -4.42 -4.48
CA CYS A 61 -5.64 -4.95 -3.64
C CYS A 61 -6.02 -6.34 -3.12
N THR A 62 -5.11 -7.31 -3.26
CA THR A 62 -5.26 -8.66 -2.71
C THR A 62 -4.57 -8.79 -1.35
N TYR A 63 -3.59 -7.94 -1.10
CA TYR A 63 -2.97 -7.81 0.21
C TYR A 63 -3.80 -6.93 1.14
N PRO A 64 -3.66 -7.09 2.47
CA PRO A 64 -4.29 -6.19 3.43
C PRO A 64 -3.98 -4.72 3.11
N SER A 65 -5.00 -3.93 2.86
CA SER A 65 -4.88 -2.55 2.38
C SER A 65 -5.61 -1.56 3.28
N LEU A 66 -5.10 -0.33 3.34
CA LEU A 66 -5.94 0.79 3.76
C LEU A 66 -6.87 1.14 2.59
N ALA A 67 -8.17 0.93 2.81
CA ALA A 67 -9.18 1.48 1.94
C ALA A 67 -9.50 2.90 2.42
N TRP A 68 -9.26 3.90 1.58
CA TRP A 68 -9.71 5.25 1.87
C TRP A 68 -11.21 5.29 1.61
N ALA A 69 -12.01 5.27 2.68
CA ALA A 69 -13.40 5.69 2.57
C ALA A 69 -13.39 7.14 2.05
N ARG A 70 -14.01 7.35 0.89
CA ARG A 70 -14.14 8.66 0.25
C ARG A 70 -14.59 9.75 1.22
#